data_AF-A0A941FHZ0-F1
#
_entry.id   AF-A0A941FHZ0-F1
#
_cell.length_a   1.000
_cell.length_b   1.000
_cell.length_c   1.000
_cell.angle_alpha   90.00
_cell.angle_beta   90.00
_cell.angle_gamma   90.00
#
_symmetry.space_group_name_H-M   'P 1'
#
loop_
_entity.id
_entity.type
_entity.pdbx_description
1 polymer ?
#
loop_
_entity_poly.entity_id
_entity_poly.type
_entity_poly.pdbx_seq_one_letter_code
_entity_poly.pdbx_strand_id
1 'polypeptide(L)'
;MTTVKDGLYGVPAGDSAFGVAVDPATFKKAGVPVPDDTKWSWDDYVKTAKALSEGEKGLIGSVMPLYINMVGPWLRQHGEDFWTEDGSEIGFTAKTMAGYWEWVLKLRDSGGTESPEAAIERLSAGAGIEQNPVAQHKAGMTEMSVTQLGALETAGERETKLLLFPGEAGATQVGAYTKPGVFYGASARTEHPKEAAQLIDFLVNSPEPAKIGKFDRGVPVNPDVLKAITPELSPRRSGLPTTWPAPTP
;
A
#
# COMPACT_ATOMS: atom_id res chain seq x y z
N MET A 1 -3.28 -17.81 -2.87
CA MET A 1 -3.40 -19.14 -2.21
C MET A 1 -2.02 -19.59 -1.78
N THR A 2 -1.87 -20.22 -0.62
CA THR A 2 -0.59 -20.82 -0.21
C THR A 2 -0.57 -22.27 -0.63
N THR A 3 0.21 -22.57 -1.65
CA THR A 3 0.45 -23.92 -2.12
C THR A 3 1.85 -24.37 -1.71
N VAL A 4 1.96 -25.60 -1.21
CA VAL A 4 3.26 -26.27 -1.02
C VAL A 4 3.19 -27.56 -1.80
N LYS A 5 3.98 -27.67 -2.88
CA LYS A 5 3.76 -28.65 -3.95
C LYS A 5 2.33 -28.47 -4.51
N ASP A 6 1.52 -29.53 -4.50
CA ASP A 6 0.13 -29.53 -5.00
C ASP A 6 -0.93 -29.34 -3.89
N GLY A 7 -0.50 -29.19 -2.63
CA GLY A 7 -1.43 -29.02 -1.51
C GLY A 7 -1.81 -27.55 -1.30
N LEU A 8 -3.10 -27.26 -1.15
CA LEU A 8 -3.61 -25.94 -0.74
C LEU A 8 -3.68 -25.87 0.80
N TYR A 9 -2.83 -25.05 1.40
CA TYR A 9 -2.70 -24.93 2.86
C TYR A 9 -3.22 -23.60 3.42
N GLY A 10 -3.52 -22.64 2.55
CA GLY A 10 -4.04 -21.34 2.96
C GLY A 10 -4.85 -20.68 1.86
N VAL A 11 -6.07 -20.27 2.20
CA VAL A 11 -6.92 -19.44 1.36
C VAL A 11 -6.70 -17.98 1.77
N PRO A 12 -6.34 -17.07 0.85
CA PRO A 12 -6.12 -15.68 1.21
C PRO A 12 -7.42 -15.07 1.72
N ALA A 13 -7.36 -14.40 2.87
CA ALA A 13 -8.51 -13.67 3.42
C ALA A 13 -8.84 -12.41 2.60
N GLY A 14 -7.83 -11.89 1.90
CA GLY A 14 -7.88 -10.74 1.04
C GLY A 14 -6.47 -10.40 0.56
N ASP A 15 -6.40 -9.69 -0.56
CA ASP A 15 -5.17 -9.17 -1.12
C ASP A 15 -4.93 -7.74 -0.62
N SER A 16 -3.73 -7.48 -0.13
CA SER A 16 -3.34 -6.11 0.21
C SER A 16 -2.51 -5.50 -0.91
N ALA A 17 -2.79 -4.25 -1.24
CA ALA A 17 -1.93 -3.41 -2.06
C ALA A 17 -1.32 -2.31 -1.21
N PHE A 18 -0.10 -1.92 -1.54
CA PHE A 18 0.53 -0.72 -1.01
C PHE A 18 0.39 0.44 -2.00
N GLY A 19 0.31 1.64 -1.47
CA GLY A 19 0.26 2.86 -2.26
C GLY A 19 0.64 4.07 -1.43
N VAL A 20 0.32 5.25 -1.95
CA VAL A 20 0.55 6.52 -1.27
C VAL A 20 -0.76 7.01 -0.68
N ALA A 21 -0.90 6.95 0.64
CA ALA A 21 -2.03 7.53 1.33
C ALA A 21 -1.89 9.06 1.33
N VAL A 22 -2.97 9.75 0.92
CA VAL A 22 -3.04 11.21 0.87
C VAL A 22 -4.29 11.72 1.58
N ASP A 23 -4.19 12.88 2.24
CA ASP A 23 -5.34 13.65 2.75
C ASP A 23 -5.69 14.75 1.74
N PRO A 24 -6.79 14.62 0.97
CA PRO A 24 -7.20 15.65 0.00
C PRO A 24 -7.48 17.03 0.63
N ALA A 25 -7.86 17.09 1.91
CA ALA A 25 -8.07 18.37 2.60
C ALA A 25 -6.73 19.09 2.83
N THR A 26 -5.68 18.34 3.16
CA THR A 26 -4.31 18.86 3.30
C THR A 26 -3.77 19.36 1.95
N PHE A 27 -3.98 18.60 0.87
CA PHE A 27 -3.66 19.04 -0.50
C PHE A 27 -4.37 20.35 -0.87
N LYS A 28 -5.68 20.43 -0.61
CA LYS A 28 -6.49 21.63 -0.85
C LYS A 28 -5.97 22.83 -0.04
N LYS A 29 -5.62 22.61 1.23
CA LYS A 29 -5.10 23.66 2.12
C LYS A 29 -3.79 24.25 1.59
N ALA A 30 -2.88 23.39 1.11
CA ALA A 30 -1.61 23.79 0.51
C ALA A 30 -1.73 24.34 -0.92
N GLY A 31 -2.94 24.34 -1.52
CA GLY A 31 -3.14 24.79 -2.90
C GLY A 31 -2.55 23.86 -3.96
N VAL A 32 -2.28 22.60 -3.62
CA VAL A 32 -1.68 21.60 -4.51
C VAL A 32 -2.76 20.61 -4.97
N PRO A 33 -2.92 20.35 -6.28
CA PRO A 33 -3.84 19.33 -6.75
C PRO A 33 -3.34 17.93 -6.38
N VAL A 34 -4.27 17.02 -6.07
CA VAL A 34 -3.94 15.59 -5.92
C VAL A 34 -3.50 15.04 -7.29
N PRO A 35 -2.36 14.34 -7.40
CA PRO A 35 -1.86 13.82 -8.68
C PRO A 35 -2.82 12.82 -9.35
N ASP A 36 -2.74 12.74 -10.68
CA ASP A 36 -3.28 11.60 -11.45
C ASP A 36 -2.30 10.42 -11.29
N ASP A 37 -2.66 9.49 -10.42
CA ASP A 37 -1.81 8.38 -9.99
C ASP A 37 -1.57 7.33 -11.07
N THR A 38 -2.31 7.40 -12.19
CA THR A 38 -2.10 6.53 -13.36
C THR A 38 -0.98 7.03 -14.28
N LYS A 39 -0.52 8.28 -14.08
CA LYS A 39 0.45 8.93 -14.99
C LYS A 39 1.67 9.51 -14.29
N TRP A 40 1.62 9.66 -12.97
CA TRP A 40 2.69 10.32 -12.24
C TRP A 40 3.99 9.51 -12.18
N SER A 41 5.11 10.22 -12.33
CA SER A 41 6.45 9.66 -12.22
C SER A 41 7.02 9.83 -10.80
N TRP A 42 8.13 9.13 -10.51
CA TRP A 42 8.89 9.33 -9.27
C TRP A 42 9.38 10.77 -9.10
N ASP A 43 9.61 11.48 -10.20
CA ASP A 43 9.94 12.90 -10.21
C ASP A 43 8.73 13.79 -9.90
N ASP A 44 7.55 13.42 -10.35
CA ASP A 44 6.32 14.14 -10.02
C ASP A 44 5.98 13.97 -8.53
N TYR A 45 6.26 12.80 -7.94
CA TYR A 45 6.18 12.62 -6.50
C TYR A 45 7.04 13.63 -5.75
N VAL A 46 8.31 13.81 -6.14
CA VAL A 46 9.21 14.80 -5.51
C VAL A 46 8.67 16.22 -5.68
N LYS A 47 8.20 16.58 -6.87
CA LYS A 47 7.61 17.91 -7.13
C LYS A 47 6.36 18.15 -6.28
N THR A 48 5.47 17.16 -6.18
CA THR A 48 4.25 17.24 -5.37
C THR A 48 4.60 17.38 -3.90
N ALA A 49 5.54 16.57 -3.38
CA ALA A 49 6.00 16.66 -2.00
C ALA A 49 6.60 18.05 -1.71
N LYS A 50 7.49 18.54 -2.57
CA LYS A 50 8.04 19.90 -2.44
C LYS A 50 6.94 20.97 -2.44
N ALA A 51 6.00 20.91 -3.38
CA ALA A 51 4.93 21.89 -3.48
C ALA A 51 4.02 21.89 -2.24
N LEU A 52 3.76 20.73 -1.64
CA LEU A 52 3.02 20.62 -0.38
C LEU A 52 3.78 21.29 0.77
N SER A 53 5.08 20.99 0.93
CA SER A 53 5.92 21.63 1.96
C SER A 53 5.96 23.16 1.81
N GLU A 54 5.98 23.67 0.59
CA GLU A 54 5.99 25.12 0.30
C GLU A 54 4.60 25.78 0.45
N GLY A 55 3.53 25.02 0.21
CA GLY A 55 2.16 25.52 0.18
C GLY A 55 1.55 25.77 1.56
N GLU A 56 2.04 25.12 2.62
CA GLU A 56 1.55 25.30 3.99
C GLU A 56 2.69 25.25 5.01
N LYS A 57 2.83 26.30 5.82
CA LYS A 57 3.91 26.38 6.82
C LYS A 57 3.78 25.26 7.87
N GLY A 58 4.86 24.49 8.02
CA GLY A 58 4.91 23.39 9.00
C GLY A 58 4.33 22.07 8.48
N LEU A 59 3.86 22.04 7.23
CA LEU A 59 3.51 20.81 6.54
C LEU A 59 4.78 20.20 5.93
N ILE A 60 4.93 18.88 6.06
CA ILE A 60 5.89 18.12 5.24
C ILE A 60 5.15 17.52 4.04
N GLY A 61 5.76 17.54 2.86
CA GLY A 61 5.14 17.00 1.66
C GLY A 61 4.85 15.52 1.74
N SER A 62 5.87 14.74 2.10
CA SER A 62 5.77 13.32 2.35
C SER A 62 6.57 12.91 3.57
N VAL A 63 6.07 11.91 4.28
CA VAL A 63 6.86 11.12 5.22
C VAL A 63 8.02 10.45 4.47
N MET A 64 9.22 10.49 5.04
CA MET A 64 10.42 9.90 4.42
C MET A 64 10.23 8.39 4.22
N PRO A 65 10.38 7.87 2.98
CA PRO A 65 10.13 6.47 2.65
C PRO A 65 11.31 5.58 3.08
N LEU A 66 11.35 5.29 4.37
CA LEU A 66 12.39 4.48 5.02
C LEU A 66 12.04 2.99 5.11
N TYR A 67 10.81 2.59 4.77
CA TYR A 67 10.45 1.18 4.66
C TYR A 67 10.66 0.66 3.24
N ILE A 68 10.66 -0.67 3.10
CA ILE A 68 10.93 -1.33 1.82
C ILE A 68 9.71 -1.40 0.89
N ASN A 69 8.55 -0.81 1.27
CA ASN A 69 7.31 -1.06 0.52
C ASN A 69 7.36 -0.40 -0.87
N MET A 70 8.03 0.75 -1.00
CA MET A 70 8.28 1.42 -2.28
C MET A 70 9.47 0.82 -3.07
N VAL A 71 10.35 0.03 -2.42
CA VAL A 71 11.51 -0.59 -3.07
C VAL A 71 11.07 -1.69 -4.04
N GLY A 72 10.13 -2.56 -3.66
CA GLY A 72 9.66 -3.64 -4.53
C GLY A 72 9.11 -3.14 -5.88
N PRO A 73 8.18 -2.17 -5.89
CA PRO A 73 7.69 -1.54 -7.11
C PRO A 73 8.82 -0.88 -7.91
N TRP A 74 9.74 -0.17 -7.24
CA TRP A 74 10.90 0.42 -7.92
C TRP A 74 11.73 -0.62 -8.67
N LEU A 75 12.10 -1.74 -8.02
CA LEU A 75 12.88 -2.80 -8.64
C LEU A 75 12.14 -3.37 -9.87
N ARG A 76 10.85 -3.72 -9.71
CA ARG A 76 10.04 -4.30 -10.78
C ARG A 76 9.84 -3.36 -11.95
N GLN A 77 9.67 -2.06 -11.69
CA GLN A 77 9.58 -1.05 -12.75
C GLN A 77 10.86 -0.91 -13.57
N HIS A 78 11.98 -1.40 -13.04
CA HIS A 78 13.28 -1.51 -13.71
C HIS A 78 13.60 -2.93 -14.20
N GLY A 79 12.62 -3.85 -14.14
CA GLY A 79 12.78 -5.24 -14.61
C GLY A 79 13.54 -6.16 -13.65
N GLU A 80 13.67 -5.78 -12.38
CA GLU A 80 14.34 -6.55 -11.31
C GLU A 80 13.33 -6.93 -10.20
N ASP A 81 13.69 -7.83 -9.28
CA ASP A 81 12.89 -8.12 -8.08
C ASP A 81 13.83 -8.33 -6.87
N PHE A 82 13.29 -8.51 -5.66
CA PHE A 82 14.10 -8.76 -4.48
C PHE A 82 14.94 -10.03 -4.60
N TRP A 83 14.38 -11.07 -5.23
CA TRP A 83 14.98 -12.39 -5.37
C TRP A 83 14.89 -12.87 -6.82
N THR A 84 15.77 -13.79 -7.20
CA THR A 84 15.62 -14.57 -8.43
C THR A 84 14.31 -15.37 -8.41
N GLU A 85 13.84 -15.83 -9.58
CA GLU A 85 12.59 -16.58 -9.71
C GLU A 85 12.56 -17.85 -8.83
N ASP A 86 13.71 -18.49 -8.62
CA ASP A 86 13.85 -19.66 -7.74
C ASP A 86 14.09 -19.31 -6.27
N GLY A 87 14.14 -18.01 -5.94
CA GLY A 87 14.38 -17.49 -4.58
C GLY A 87 15.78 -17.76 -4.02
N SER A 88 16.73 -18.20 -4.84
CA SER A 88 18.05 -18.63 -4.38
C SER A 88 19.05 -17.49 -4.17
N GLU A 89 18.90 -16.38 -4.91
CA GLU A 89 19.83 -15.26 -4.92
C GLU A 89 19.10 -13.91 -4.92
N ILE A 90 19.85 -12.83 -4.62
CA ILE A 90 19.36 -11.45 -4.75
C ILE A 90 19.02 -11.17 -6.22
N GLY A 91 17.80 -10.70 -6.48
CA GLY A 91 17.27 -10.48 -7.83
C GLY A 91 17.50 -9.09 -8.41
N PHE A 92 18.28 -8.23 -7.72
CA PHE A 92 18.50 -6.84 -8.11
C PHE A 92 19.98 -6.46 -8.12
N THR A 93 20.30 -5.42 -8.88
CA THR A 93 21.65 -4.87 -8.97
C THR A 93 21.88 -3.74 -7.96
N ALA A 94 23.12 -3.59 -7.50
CA ALA A 94 23.51 -2.45 -6.65
C ALA A 94 23.20 -1.09 -7.31
N LYS A 95 23.24 -1.02 -8.65
CA LYS A 95 22.90 0.17 -9.42
C LYS A 95 21.43 0.54 -9.28
N THR A 96 20.51 -0.41 -9.45
CA THR A 96 19.06 -0.16 -9.34
C THR A 96 18.68 0.24 -7.92
N MET A 97 19.27 -0.42 -6.91
CA MET A 97 19.10 -0.04 -5.51
C MET A 97 19.68 1.36 -5.21
N ALA A 98 20.86 1.69 -5.73
CA ALA A 98 21.44 3.02 -5.57
C ALA A 98 20.52 4.10 -6.18
N GLY A 99 19.91 3.84 -7.33
CA GLY A 99 18.94 4.74 -7.95
C GLY A 99 17.73 5.04 -7.06
N TYR A 100 17.22 4.05 -6.31
CA TYR A 100 16.15 4.27 -5.33
C TYR A 100 16.61 5.24 -4.23
N TRP A 101 17.80 5.01 -3.65
CA TRP A 101 18.32 5.88 -2.60
C TRP A 101 18.67 7.29 -3.11
N GLU A 102 19.14 7.41 -4.35
CA GLU A 102 19.31 8.71 -5.02
C GLU A 102 17.98 9.46 -5.15
N TRP A 103 16.89 8.77 -5.44
CA TRP A 103 15.55 9.36 -5.44
C TRP A 103 15.12 9.81 -4.03
N VAL A 104 15.38 9.00 -2.99
CA VAL A 104 15.10 9.40 -1.58
C VAL A 104 15.92 10.64 -1.19
N LEU A 105 17.19 10.71 -1.60
CA LEU A 105 18.04 11.89 -1.39
C LEU A 105 17.49 13.11 -2.13
N LYS A 106 17.02 12.95 -3.38
CA LYS A 106 16.38 14.03 -4.15
C LYS A 106 15.12 14.55 -3.44
N LEU A 107 14.30 13.68 -2.87
CA LEU A 107 13.12 14.06 -2.08
C LEU A 107 13.50 14.87 -0.83
N ARG A 108 14.55 14.45 -0.12
CA ARG A 108 15.10 15.17 1.02
C ARG A 108 15.63 16.54 0.62
N ASP A 109 16.49 16.58 -0.39
CA ASP A 109 17.19 17.79 -0.82
C ASP A 109 16.24 18.81 -1.45
N SER A 110 15.10 18.37 -1.97
CA SER A 110 14.04 19.26 -2.44
C SER A 110 13.24 19.92 -1.31
N GLY A 111 13.44 19.51 -0.04
CA GLY A 111 12.61 19.91 1.10
C GLY A 111 11.22 19.26 1.11
N GLY A 112 11.01 18.20 0.33
CA GLY A 112 9.72 17.53 0.21
C GLY A 112 9.39 16.59 1.37
N THR A 113 10.33 16.34 2.28
CA THR A 113 10.16 15.43 3.42
C THR A 113 10.83 15.98 4.67
N GLU A 114 10.64 15.32 5.81
CA GLU A 114 11.30 15.69 7.07
C GLU A 114 12.83 15.52 7.02
N SER A 115 13.54 16.08 8.01
CA SER A 115 14.98 15.83 8.16
C SER A 115 15.24 14.39 8.61
N PRO A 116 16.45 13.82 8.37
CA PRO A 116 16.80 12.50 8.85
C PRO A 116 16.64 12.33 10.37
N GLU A 117 16.98 13.35 11.15
CA GLU A 117 16.85 13.34 12.62
C GLU A 117 15.38 13.23 13.04
N ALA A 118 14.51 14.03 12.41
CA ALA A 118 13.07 13.98 12.65
C ALA A 118 12.46 12.62 12.22
N ALA A 119 12.95 12.04 11.12
CA ALA A 119 12.53 10.71 10.68
C ALA A 119 12.91 9.62 11.69
N ILE A 120 14.13 9.66 12.22
CA ILE A 120 14.62 8.71 13.23
C ILE A 120 13.84 8.86 14.55
N GLU A 121 13.60 10.10 15.00
CA GLU A 121 12.81 10.37 16.19
C GLU A 121 11.39 9.80 16.05
N ARG A 122 10.74 10.05 14.91
CA ARG A 122 9.41 9.49 14.59
C ARG A 122 9.41 7.97 14.64
N LEU A 123 10.40 7.30 14.02
CA LEU A 123 10.49 5.84 14.04
C LEU A 123 10.71 5.28 15.45
N SER A 124 11.42 6.03 16.30
CA SER A 124 11.72 5.64 17.69
C SER A 124 10.54 5.86 18.64
N ALA A 125 9.67 6.84 18.35
CA ALA A 125 8.50 7.19 19.16
C ALA A 125 7.34 6.16 19.08
N GLY A 126 7.47 5.14 18.24
CA GLY A 126 6.46 4.14 17.95
C GLY A 126 5.84 4.30 16.56
N ALA A 127 5.30 3.20 16.04
CA ALA A 127 4.67 3.16 14.72
C ALA A 127 3.13 3.10 14.80
N GLY A 128 2.55 3.64 15.88
CA GLY A 128 1.10 3.67 16.04
C GLY A 128 0.43 4.50 14.94
N ILE A 129 -0.74 4.08 14.46
CA ILE A 129 -1.43 4.77 13.36
C ILE A 129 -1.75 6.25 13.70
N GLU A 130 -2.05 6.54 14.97
CA GLU A 130 -2.27 7.90 15.51
C GLU A 130 -1.01 8.78 15.46
N GLN A 131 0.17 8.18 15.43
CA GLN A 131 1.44 8.88 15.32
C GLN A 131 1.83 9.14 13.86
N ASN A 132 1.08 8.62 12.89
CA ASN A 132 1.34 8.87 11.48
C ASN A 132 1.17 10.37 11.16
N PRO A 133 2.16 11.03 10.54
CA PRO A 133 2.06 12.46 10.22
C PRO A 133 0.86 12.85 9.36
N VAL A 134 0.33 11.95 8.51
CA VAL A 134 -0.92 12.20 7.75
C VAL A 134 -2.13 12.21 8.69
N ALA A 135 -2.23 11.30 9.65
CA ALA A 135 -3.28 11.31 10.68
C ALA A 135 -3.21 12.59 11.53
N GLN A 136 -2.01 13.07 11.83
CA GLN A 136 -1.80 14.33 12.56
C GLN A 136 -1.98 15.59 11.70
N HIS A 137 -2.28 15.45 10.41
CA HIS A 137 -2.37 16.54 9.44
C HIS A 137 -1.08 17.37 9.29
N LYS A 138 0.06 16.75 9.58
CA LYS A 138 1.40 17.34 9.46
C LYS A 138 2.11 16.90 8.17
N ALA A 139 1.63 15.86 7.50
CA ALA A 139 2.13 15.44 6.20
C ALA A 139 1.01 15.36 5.14
N GLY A 140 1.36 15.64 3.89
CA GLY A 140 0.43 15.42 2.77
C GLY A 140 0.39 13.97 2.28
N MET A 141 1.52 13.26 2.33
CA MET A 141 1.68 11.91 1.76
C MET A 141 2.41 10.96 2.72
N THR A 142 2.06 9.67 2.66
CA THR A 142 2.80 8.59 3.34
C THR A 142 2.59 7.27 2.59
N GLU A 143 3.58 6.39 2.56
CA GLU A 143 3.37 5.02 2.06
C GLU A 143 2.49 4.23 3.04
N MET A 144 1.54 3.44 2.51
CA MET A 144 0.61 2.69 3.35
C MET A 144 -0.01 1.49 2.64
N SER A 145 -0.35 0.46 3.42
CA SER A 145 -1.19 -0.66 2.98
C SER A 145 -2.67 -0.26 2.96
N VAL A 146 -3.45 -0.73 1.97
CA VAL A 146 -4.90 -0.52 1.90
C VAL A 146 -5.64 -0.95 3.18
N THR A 147 -5.12 -1.97 3.88
CA THR A 147 -5.69 -2.47 5.13
C THR A 147 -5.58 -1.49 6.29
N GLN A 148 -4.65 -0.52 6.22
CA GLN A 148 -4.43 0.48 7.26
C GLN A 148 -5.21 1.77 7.01
N LEU A 149 -5.79 1.94 5.81
CA LEU A 149 -6.45 3.19 5.41
C LEU A 149 -7.63 3.54 6.32
N GLY A 150 -8.45 2.58 6.72
CA GLY A 150 -9.58 2.84 7.63
C GLY A 150 -9.17 3.25 9.04
N ALA A 151 -8.07 2.69 9.55
CA ALA A 151 -7.50 3.10 10.83
C ALA A 151 -6.89 4.51 10.72
N LEU A 152 -6.23 4.83 9.60
CA LEU A 152 -5.71 6.18 9.33
C LEU A 152 -6.84 7.23 9.27
N GLU A 153 -7.96 6.91 8.62
CA GLU A 153 -9.13 7.79 8.53
C GLU A 153 -9.77 8.03 9.91
N THR A 154 -9.82 6.99 10.73
CA THR A 154 -10.35 7.06 12.10
C THR A 154 -9.44 7.92 12.98
N ALA A 155 -8.13 7.66 12.94
CA ALA A 155 -7.11 8.39 13.67
C ALA A 155 -7.07 9.89 13.35
N GLY A 156 -7.15 10.21 12.06
CA GLY A 156 -7.13 11.60 11.59
C GLY A 156 -8.50 12.28 11.58
N GLU A 157 -9.60 11.57 11.85
CA GLU A 157 -10.97 12.08 11.67
C GLU A 157 -11.17 12.73 10.28
N ARG A 158 -10.47 12.22 9.26
CA ARG A 158 -10.46 12.74 7.89
C ARG A 158 -10.42 11.62 6.88
N GLU A 159 -11.07 11.88 5.75
CA GLU A 159 -11.04 10.97 4.62
C GLU A 159 -9.69 11.01 3.92
N THR A 160 -9.20 9.83 3.54
CA THR A 160 -7.95 9.69 2.80
C THR A 160 -8.18 8.99 1.47
N LYS A 161 -7.23 9.12 0.55
CA LYS A 161 -7.19 8.35 -0.70
C LYS A 161 -5.90 7.56 -0.74
N LEU A 162 -5.96 6.35 -1.29
CA LEU A 162 -4.76 5.57 -1.59
C LEU A 162 -4.48 5.68 -3.08
N LEU A 163 -3.37 6.32 -3.43
CA LEU A 163 -2.89 6.45 -4.80
C LEU A 163 -1.96 5.28 -5.15
N LEU A 164 -1.94 4.85 -6.41
CA LEU A 164 -0.92 3.93 -6.91
C LEU A 164 0.49 4.50 -6.71
N PHE A 165 1.49 3.66 -6.43
CA PHE A 165 2.87 4.16 -6.44
C PHE A 165 3.24 4.76 -7.82
N PRO A 166 4.11 5.77 -7.85
CA PRO A 166 4.50 6.42 -9.11
C PRO A 166 5.31 5.48 -10.02
N GLY A 167 5.42 5.85 -11.29
CA GLY A 167 6.36 5.25 -12.24
C GLY A 167 5.75 4.28 -13.27
N GLU A 168 4.52 3.81 -13.07
CA GLU A 168 3.89 2.79 -13.94
C GLU A 168 3.86 3.18 -15.43
N ALA A 169 3.58 4.46 -15.75
CA ALA A 169 3.48 4.93 -17.13
C ALA A 169 4.80 4.86 -17.92
N GLY A 170 5.95 4.84 -17.23
CA GLY A 170 7.28 4.78 -17.84
C GLY A 170 8.04 3.50 -17.53
N ALA A 171 7.40 2.53 -16.88
CA ALA A 171 8.04 1.34 -16.37
C ALA A 171 8.28 0.28 -17.46
N THR A 172 9.34 -0.51 -17.31
CA THR A 172 9.61 -1.67 -18.19
C THR A 172 8.71 -2.86 -17.85
N GLN A 173 8.25 -2.93 -16.61
CA GLN A 173 7.31 -3.93 -16.10
C GLN A 173 6.44 -3.28 -15.02
N VAL A 174 5.23 -3.80 -14.83
CA VAL A 174 4.32 -3.32 -13.78
C VAL A 174 4.96 -3.53 -12.40
N GLY A 175 5.07 -2.45 -11.62
CA GLY A 175 5.65 -2.47 -10.29
C GLY A 175 4.64 -2.78 -9.20
N ALA A 176 3.40 -2.33 -9.41
CA ALA A 176 2.28 -2.60 -8.53
C ALA A 176 2.06 -4.11 -8.36
N TYR A 177 1.93 -4.55 -7.11
CA TYR A 177 1.67 -5.94 -6.78
C TYR A 177 0.69 -6.01 -5.60
N THR A 178 -0.11 -7.07 -5.56
CA THR A 178 -0.87 -7.43 -4.37
C THR A 178 -0.12 -8.51 -3.59
N LYS A 179 -0.22 -8.43 -2.27
CA LYS A 179 0.26 -9.45 -1.35
C LYS A 179 -0.91 -9.92 -0.50
N PRO A 180 -1.27 -11.21 -0.51
CA PRO A 180 -2.14 -11.75 0.51
C PRO A 180 -1.44 -11.67 1.87
N GLY A 181 -1.91 -10.76 2.73
CA GLY A 181 -1.31 -10.49 4.03
C GLY A 181 -1.78 -11.44 5.13
N VAL A 182 -2.96 -12.06 4.94
CA VAL A 182 -3.61 -12.95 5.89
C VAL A 182 -4.18 -14.14 5.14
N PHE A 183 -3.98 -15.34 5.70
CA PHE A 183 -4.51 -16.59 5.16
C PHE A 183 -5.40 -17.26 6.19
N TYR A 184 -6.52 -17.82 5.73
CA TYR A 184 -7.30 -18.79 6.48
C TYR A 184 -6.77 -20.19 6.19
N GLY A 185 -6.53 -20.95 7.25
CA GLY A 185 -6.15 -22.36 7.17
C GLY A 185 -6.88 -23.16 8.25
N ALA A 186 -7.08 -24.44 7.98
CA ALA A 186 -7.59 -25.40 8.96
C ALA A 186 -6.43 -26.22 9.53
N SER A 187 -6.44 -26.43 10.85
CA SER A 187 -5.46 -27.32 11.49
C SER A 187 -5.58 -28.73 10.91
N ALA A 188 -4.44 -29.34 10.55
CA ALA A 188 -4.41 -30.74 10.11
C ALA A 188 -4.89 -31.74 11.19
N ARG A 189 -5.05 -31.28 12.44
CA ARG A 189 -5.53 -32.07 13.57
C ARG A 189 -6.98 -31.77 13.96
N THR A 190 -7.71 -30.99 13.16
CA THR A 190 -9.11 -30.66 13.48
C THR A 190 -9.98 -31.93 13.45
N GLU A 191 -10.84 -32.11 14.45
CA GLU A 191 -11.85 -33.16 14.47
C GLU A 191 -13.05 -32.82 13.56
N HIS A 192 -13.10 -31.58 13.05
CA HIS A 192 -14.19 -31.03 12.23
C HIS A 192 -13.67 -30.47 10.89
N PRO A 193 -13.08 -31.29 10.01
CA PRO A 193 -12.46 -30.81 8.77
C PRO A 193 -13.48 -30.23 7.78
N LYS A 194 -14.69 -30.80 7.74
CA LYS A 194 -15.75 -30.33 6.83
C LYS A 194 -16.30 -28.97 7.27
N GLU A 195 -16.59 -28.82 8.55
CA GLU A 195 -17.11 -27.59 9.14
C GLU A 195 -16.07 -26.47 9.07
N ALA A 196 -14.78 -26.80 9.29
CA ALA A 196 -13.69 -25.85 9.11
C ALA A 196 -13.61 -25.36 7.65
N ALA A 197 -13.73 -26.26 6.67
CA ALA A 197 -13.77 -25.89 5.25
C ALA A 197 -14.99 -25.02 4.91
N GLN A 198 -16.17 -25.35 5.44
CA GLN A 198 -17.39 -24.54 5.26
C GLN A 198 -17.25 -23.15 5.86
N LEU A 199 -16.61 -23.02 7.02
CA LEU A 199 -16.33 -21.71 7.61
C LEU A 199 -15.38 -20.88 6.74
N ILE A 200 -14.30 -21.49 6.24
CA ILE A 200 -13.35 -20.80 5.34
C ILE A 200 -14.04 -20.36 4.04
N ASP A 201 -14.86 -21.23 3.45
CA ASP A 201 -15.66 -20.92 2.27
C ASP A 201 -16.61 -19.75 2.52
N PHE A 202 -17.35 -19.78 3.64
CA PHE A 202 -18.21 -18.67 4.06
C PHE A 202 -17.42 -17.36 4.20
N LEU A 203 -16.26 -17.38 4.86
CA LEU A 203 -15.44 -16.19 5.09
C LEU A 203 -14.88 -15.56 3.80
N VAL A 204 -14.66 -16.35 2.74
CA VAL A 204 -13.98 -15.90 1.51
C VAL A 204 -14.97 -15.66 0.36
N ASN A 205 -16.03 -16.45 0.28
CA ASN A 205 -16.97 -16.45 -0.85
C ASN A 205 -18.33 -15.85 -0.53
N SER A 206 -18.62 -15.48 0.73
CA SER A 206 -19.89 -14.83 1.09
C SER A 206 -19.73 -13.31 1.25
N PRO A 207 -20.69 -12.50 0.76
CA PRO A 207 -20.68 -11.05 0.98
C PRO A 207 -20.84 -10.64 2.45
N GLU A 208 -21.55 -11.44 3.26
CA GLU A 208 -21.91 -11.10 4.64
C GLU A 208 -20.70 -10.75 5.53
N PRO A 209 -19.65 -11.60 5.66
CA PRO A 209 -18.42 -11.23 6.37
C PRO A 209 -17.71 -10.03 5.76
N ALA A 210 -17.69 -9.92 4.43
CA ALA A 210 -16.99 -8.85 3.71
C ALA A 210 -17.66 -7.49 3.91
N LYS A 211 -18.98 -7.42 4.09
CA LYS A 211 -19.70 -6.18 4.40
C LYS A 211 -19.33 -5.63 5.78
N ILE A 212 -19.04 -6.53 6.73
CA ILE A 212 -18.60 -6.17 8.09
C ILE A 212 -17.14 -5.72 8.06
N GLY A 213 -16.24 -6.58 7.54
CA GLY A 213 -14.80 -6.35 7.58
C GLY A 213 -14.27 -5.39 6.50
N LYS A 214 -15.03 -5.14 5.44
CA LYS A 214 -14.64 -4.32 4.28
C LYS A 214 -13.25 -4.70 3.77
N PHE A 215 -12.25 -3.84 3.97
CA PHE A 215 -10.86 -4.07 3.55
C PHE A 215 -9.89 -4.33 4.71
N ASP A 216 -10.37 -4.58 5.93
CA ASP A 216 -9.52 -4.78 7.11
C ASP A 216 -8.58 -5.99 6.96
N ARG A 217 -8.98 -6.99 6.18
CA ARG A 217 -8.18 -8.19 5.85
C ARG A 217 -7.66 -8.20 4.41
N GLY A 218 -7.69 -7.05 3.75
CA GLY A 218 -7.37 -6.89 2.33
C GLY A 218 -8.62 -6.77 1.46
N VAL A 219 -8.39 -6.47 0.19
CA VAL A 219 -9.39 -6.47 -0.87
C VAL A 219 -9.84 -7.92 -1.10
N PRO A 220 -11.14 -8.24 -1.07
CA PRO A 220 -11.61 -9.59 -1.37
C PRO A 220 -11.08 -10.10 -2.71
N VAL A 221 -10.48 -11.29 -2.69
CA VAL A 221 -9.95 -11.95 -3.89
C VAL A 221 -11.05 -12.51 -4.80
N ASN A 222 -12.25 -12.74 -4.24
CA ASN A 222 -13.41 -13.15 -5.01
C ASN A 222 -14.06 -11.89 -5.65
N PRO A 223 -14.11 -11.80 -6.99
CA PRO A 223 -14.61 -10.62 -7.69
C PRO A 223 -16.10 -10.36 -7.44
N ASP A 224 -16.90 -11.41 -7.20
CA ASP A 224 -18.33 -11.26 -6.89
C ASP A 224 -18.53 -10.67 -5.49
N VAL A 225 -17.72 -11.09 -4.52
CA VAL A 225 -17.70 -10.51 -3.17
C VAL A 225 -17.24 -9.06 -3.21
N LEU A 226 -16.15 -8.75 -3.95
CA LEU A 226 -15.66 -7.39 -4.13
C LEU A 226 -16.75 -6.48 -4.73
N LYS A 227 -17.41 -6.93 -5.80
CA LYS A 227 -18.52 -6.21 -6.43
C LYS A 227 -19.68 -5.98 -5.47
N ALA A 228 -20.00 -6.95 -4.62
CA ALA A 228 -21.09 -6.85 -3.65
C ALA A 228 -20.82 -5.80 -2.55
N ILE A 229 -19.57 -5.64 -2.11
CA ILE A 229 -19.22 -4.69 -1.05
C ILE A 229 -18.84 -3.29 -1.57
N THR A 230 -18.47 -3.17 -2.85
CA THR A 230 -18.04 -1.89 -3.46
C THR A 230 -19.01 -0.72 -3.21
N PRO A 231 -20.35 -0.90 -3.26
CA PRO A 231 -21.30 0.16 -2.95
C PRO A 231 -21.33 0.59 -1.46
N GLU A 232 -20.88 -0.29 -0.56
CA GLU A 232 -20.84 -0.06 0.90
C GLU A 232 -19.48 0.48 1.38
N LEU A 233 -18.51 0.49 0.47
CA LEU A 233 -17.29 1.26 0.63
C LEU A 233 -17.65 2.74 0.51
N SER A 234 -16.95 3.61 1.24
CA SER A 234 -17.07 5.05 1.01
C SER A 234 -16.81 5.34 -0.48
N PRO A 235 -17.41 6.37 -1.09
CA PRO A 235 -17.22 6.73 -2.52
C PRO A 235 -15.74 6.93 -2.96
N ARG A 236 -14.78 6.78 -2.04
CA ARG A 236 -13.35 7.06 -2.15
C ARG A 236 -12.49 5.80 -2.16
N ARG A 237 -13.03 4.64 -1.80
CA ARG A 237 -12.38 3.31 -1.89
C ARG A 237 -12.76 2.54 -3.16
N SER A 238 -13.75 3.04 -3.91
CA SER A 238 -14.19 2.52 -5.21
C SER A 238 -13.25 2.84 -6.37
N GLY A 239 -12.23 3.68 -6.15
CA GLY A 239 -11.20 4.03 -7.14
C GLY A 239 -9.99 3.10 -7.14
N LEU A 240 -9.93 2.11 -6.24
CA LEU A 240 -8.91 1.07 -6.34
C LEU A 240 -9.16 0.24 -7.61
N PRO A 241 -8.12 -0.13 -8.37
CA PRO A 241 -8.25 -1.05 -9.49
C PRO A 241 -9.10 -2.26 -9.10
N THR A 242 -10.17 -2.51 -9.86
CA THR A 242 -11.00 -3.71 -9.71
C THR A 242 -10.28 -4.97 -10.21
N THR A 243 -9.12 -4.79 -10.83
CA THR A 243 -8.20 -5.84 -11.25
C THR A 243 -6.79 -5.40 -10.90
N TRP A 244 -6.15 -6.11 -9.98
CA TRP A 244 -4.71 -6.03 -9.79
C TRP A 244 -4.03 -7.10 -10.65
N PRO A 245 -2.81 -6.86 -11.15
CA PRO A 245 -2.02 -7.93 -11.73
C PRO A 245 -1.91 -9.03 -10.67
N ALA A 246 -2.24 -10.27 -11.04
CA ALA A 246 -2.03 -11.40 -10.15
C ALA A 246 -0.56 -11.42 -9.72
N PRO A 247 -0.25 -11.72 -8.46
CA PRO A 247 1.15 -11.96 -8.07
C PRO A 247 1.72 -13.01 -9.03
N THR A 248 2.84 -12.69 -9.67
CA THR A 248 3.61 -13.69 -10.42
C THR A 248 3.98 -14.81 -9.46
N PRO A 249 3.81 -16.08 -9.88
CA PRO A 249 4.02 -17.25 -9.03
C PRO A 249 5.44 -17.34 -8.47
#